data_AF-A0A930HSG8-F1
#
_entry.id   AF-A0A930HSG8-F1
#
_cell.length_a   1.000
_cell.length_b   1.000
_cell.length_c   1.000
_cell.angle_alpha   90.00
_cell.angle_beta   90.00
_cell.angle_gamma   90.00
#
_symmetry.space_group_name_H-M   'P 1'
#
loop_
_entity.id
_entity.type
_entity.pdbx_description
1 polymer ?
#
loop_
_entity_poly.entity_id
_entity_poly.type
_entity_poly.pdbx_seq_one_letter_code
_entity_poly.pdbx_strand_id
1 'polypeptide(L)'
;MRQLYRIALVLLLTTLGAQAQNIQLHYDFGRQLYSKDQPERPKLTTTVELFRPDSWGNTFFFVDMNYQREGITSAYWEISREFSLGKLPLALHIEYDGGLSNQFSYKNAYLAGLTYAWNQADYQAGFTFTPMYKYLARQDRPHSFQLTSTWYLHMAGGKLSFLGFADLWGDRHLVTGKNNIIFITEPQLWVNLNKFEGINPKFNLSIGTEWEISSNFAVLDKTVVNPTLAIKWTF
;
A
#
# COMPACT_ATOMS: atom_id res chain seq x y z
N MET A 1 -6.01 40.97 -18.11
CA MET A 1 -6.39 39.55 -17.91
C MET A 1 -5.23 38.53 -18.04
N ARG A 2 -4.09 38.84 -18.69
CA ARG A 2 -2.96 37.88 -18.81
C ARG A 2 -1.98 37.80 -17.61
N GLN A 3 -2.11 38.67 -16.60
CA GLN A 3 -1.23 38.67 -15.40
C GLN A 3 -1.83 37.98 -14.17
N LEU A 4 -3.15 37.71 -14.14
CA LEU A 4 -3.82 37.02 -13.02
C LEU A 4 -3.59 35.50 -13.04
N TYR A 5 -3.39 34.89 -14.21
CA TYR A 5 -3.09 33.45 -14.33
C TYR A 5 -1.70 33.07 -13.80
N ARG A 6 -0.75 34.01 -13.76
CA ARG A 6 0.60 33.74 -13.22
C ARG A 6 0.63 33.72 -11.69
N ILE A 7 -0.30 34.44 -11.04
CA ILE A 7 -0.42 34.44 -9.58
C ILE A 7 -1.12 33.17 -9.10
N ALA A 8 -2.11 32.66 -9.86
CA ALA A 8 -2.76 31.38 -9.56
C ALA A 8 -1.86 30.16 -9.80
N LEU A 9 -0.92 30.22 -10.75
CA LEU A 9 0.01 29.11 -11.04
C LEU A 9 1.23 29.07 -10.09
N VAL A 10 1.58 30.18 -9.44
CA VAL A 10 2.70 30.25 -8.48
C VAL A 10 2.24 29.97 -7.04
N LEU A 11 0.95 30.15 -6.72
CA LEU A 11 0.39 29.85 -5.40
C LEU A 11 0.08 28.36 -5.16
N LEU A 12 0.28 27.47 -6.16
CA LEU A 12 0.16 26.02 -5.97
C LEU A 12 1.49 25.33 -5.58
N LEU A 13 2.59 26.07 -5.50
CA LEU A 13 3.94 25.51 -5.30
C LEU A 13 4.54 25.75 -3.91
N THR A 14 3.77 26.23 -2.94
CA THR A 14 4.29 26.44 -1.58
C THR A 14 3.31 26.00 -0.49
N THR A 15 3.32 24.70 -0.17
CA THR A 15 3.10 24.25 1.21
C THR A 15 4.21 23.28 1.59
N LEU A 16 5.20 23.81 2.30
CA LEU A 16 6.23 23.09 3.05
C LEU A 16 5.58 22.22 4.14
N GLY A 17 6.13 21.01 4.34
CA GLY A 17 6.00 20.24 5.59
C GLY A 17 5.28 18.90 5.45
N ALA A 18 6.05 17.81 5.64
CA ALA A 18 5.67 16.39 5.65
C ALA A 18 5.16 15.85 4.29
N GLN A 19 6.09 15.57 3.39
CA GLN A 19 5.82 14.74 2.21
C GLN A 19 5.99 13.29 2.66
N ALA A 20 4.94 12.61 3.16
CA ALA A 20 5.06 11.18 3.48
C ALA A 20 5.04 10.30 2.21
N GLN A 21 5.64 10.80 1.13
CA GLN A 21 5.94 10.02 -0.05
C GLN A 21 7.29 9.36 0.11
N ASN A 22 7.37 8.12 -0.35
CA ASN A 22 8.58 7.35 -0.30
C ASN A 22 8.68 6.46 -1.54
N ILE A 23 9.92 6.07 -1.84
CA ILE A 23 10.23 5.08 -2.86
C ILE A 23 10.92 3.93 -2.17
N GLN A 24 10.47 2.72 -2.47
CA GLN A 24 11.00 1.47 -1.92
C GLN A 24 11.54 0.61 -3.06
N LEU A 25 12.60 -0.16 -2.77
CA LEU A 25 13.12 -1.21 -3.64
C LEU A 25 13.23 -2.49 -2.83
N HIS A 26 12.52 -3.52 -3.27
CA HIS A 26 12.40 -4.81 -2.60
C HIS A 26 13.11 -5.87 -3.44
N TYR A 27 13.99 -6.65 -2.80
CA TYR A 27 14.50 -7.90 -3.35
C TYR A 27 13.72 -9.06 -2.74
N ASP A 28 13.01 -9.80 -3.58
CA ASP A 28 12.06 -10.81 -3.19
C ASP A 28 12.66 -12.23 -3.19
N PHE A 29 12.46 -12.97 -2.10
CA PHE A 29 12.95 -14.33 -1.93
C PHE A 29 11.91 -15.43 -2.22
N GLY A 30 10.67 -15.05 -2.49
CA GLY A 30 9.54 -15.96 -2.67
C GLY A 30 9.76 -16.94 -3.83
N ARG A 31 10.36 -16.51 -4.95
CA ARG A 31 10.69 -17.43 -6.06
C ARG A 31 11.65 -18.54 -5.63
N GLN A 32 12.62 -18.23 -4.76
CA GLN A 32 13.58 -19.21 -4.25
C GLN A 32 12.91 -20.19 -3.28
N LEU A 33 12.04 -19.69 -2.40
CA LEU A 33 11.32 -20.49 -1.41
C LEU A 33 10.23 -21.38 -2.06
N TYR A 34 9.54 -20.87 -3.08
CA TYR A 34 8.40 -21.49 -3.74
C TYR A 34 8.65 -21.68 -5.25
N SER A 35 9.83 -22.21 -5.61
CA SER A 35 10.22 -22.36 -7.02
C SER A 35 9.26 -23.18 -7.90
N LYS A 36 8.47 -24.08 -7.30
CA LYS A 36 7.44 -24.87 -7.99
C LYS A 36 6.09 -24.14 -8.09
N ASP A 37 5.72 -23.42 -7.04
CA ASP A 37 4.40 -22.77 -6.93
C ASP A 37 4.40 -21.34 -7.51
N GLN A 38 5.55 -20.67 -7.53
CA GLN A 38 5.73 -19.29 -7.94
C GLN A 38 6.98 -19.08 -8.83
N PRO A 39 7.17 -19.85 -9.92
CA PRO A 39 8.38 -19.79 -10.76
C PRO A 39 8.62 -18.42 -11.41
N GLU A 40 7.54 -17.67 -11.65
CA GLU A 40 7.55 -16.37 -12.31
C GLU A 40 7.51 -15.18 -11.33
N ARG A 41 7.51 -15.40 -10.01
CA ARG A 41 7.44 -14.29 -9.03
C ARG A 41 8.60 -13.32 -9.23
N PRO A 42 8.38 -12.01 -9.41
CA PRO A 42 9.44 -11.04 -9.65
C PRO A 42 10.49 -11.09 -8.53
N LYS A 43 11.77 -10.85 -8.89
CA LYS A 43 12.85 -10.76 -7.90
C LYS A 43 13.01 -9.35 -7.36
N LEU A 44 12.58 -8.36 -8.13
CA LEU A 44 12.72 -6.96 -7.81
C LEU A 44 11.37 -6.29 -8.01
N THR A 45 10.98 -5.50 -7.01
CA THR A 45 9.80 -4.66 -7.04
C THR A 45 10.17 -3.28 -6.55
N THR A 46 9.69 -2.24 -7.22
CA THR A 46 9.75 -0.88 -6.68
C THR A 46 8.35 -0.39 -6.34
N THR A 47 8.24 0.27 -5.20
CA THR A 47 6.98 0.82 -4.71
C THR A 47 7.13 2.33 -4.63
N VAL A 48 6.18 3.05 -5.23
CA VAL A 48 6.00 4.49 -4.99
C VAL A 48 4.78 4.63 -4.12
N GLU A 49 4.95 5.15 -2.91
CA GLU A 49 3.86 5.28 -1.93
C GLU A 49 3.71 6.75 -1.54
N LEU A 50 2.46 7.19 -1.33
CA LEU A 50 2.13 8.47 -0.73
C LEU A 50 1.06 8.26 0.33
N PHE A 51 1.30 8.81 1.53
CA PHE A 51 0.24 9.17 2.46
C PHE A 51 0.20 10.69 2.63
N ARG A 52 -0.97 11.31 2.50
CA ARG A 52 -1.08 12.76 2.64
C ARG A 52 -2.39 13.20 3.29
N PRO A 53 -2.34 13.71 4.54
CA PRO A 53 -3.49 14.36 5.16
C PRO A 53 -3.72 15.78 4.58
N ASP A 54 -4.98 16.23 4.63
CA ASP A 54 -5.40 17.60 4.33
C ASP A 54 -6.60 18.01 5.22
N SER A 55 -7.16 19.19 4.97
CA SER A 55 -8.24 19.75 5.79
C SER A 55 -9.56 18.95 5.77
N TRP A 56 -9.72 18.02 4.84
CA TRP A 56 -10.93 17.22 4.65
C TRP A 56 -10.75 15.74 5.00
N GLY A 57 -9.52 15.28 5.23
CA GLY A 57 -9.20 13.88 5.51
C GLY A 57 -7.78 13.52 5.05
N ASN A 58 -7.63 12.44 4.31
CA ASN A 58 -6.33 12.02 3.78
C ASN A 58 -6.47 11.30 2.43
N THR A 59 -5.38 11.29 1.67
CA THR A 59 -5.22 10.50 0.46
C THR A 59 -4.07 9.55 0.66
N PHE A 60 -4.27 8.28 0.31
CA PHE A 60 -3.24 7.28 0.21
C PHE A 60 -3.19 6.72 -1.21
N PHE A 61 -2.00 6.44 -1.72
CA PHE A 61 -1.85 5.61 -2.92
C PHE A 61 -0.51 4.89 -2.89
N PHE A 62 -0.44 3.78 -3.61
CA PHE A 62 0.82 3.18 -3.98
C PHE A 62 0.80 2.59 -5.40
N VAL A 63 2.01 2.42 -5.94
CA VAL A 63 2.24 1.74 -7.21
C VAL A 63 3.38 0.77 -7.06
N ASP A 64 3.10 -0.51 -7.25
CA ASP A 64 4.11 -1.56 -7.29
C ASP A 64 4.47 -1.90 -8.73
N MET A 65 5.73 -1.71 -9.07
CA MET A 65 6.30 -2.06 -10.37
C MET A 65 7.18 -3.29 -10.22
N ASN A 66 6.78 -4.39 -10.85
CA ASN A 66 7.53 -5.65 -10.81
C ASN A 66 8.48 -5.76 -12.00
N TYR A 67 9.72 -6.17 -11.74
CA TYR A 67 10.77 -6.28 -12.74
C TYR A 67 11.10 -7.73 -13.06
N GLN A 68 11.35 -7.98 -14.35
CA GLN A 68 11.95 -9.20 -14.88
C GLN A 68 13.17 -8.85 -15.74
N ARG A 69 13.68 -9.84 -16.47
CA ARG A 69 14.90 -9.74 -17.29
C ARG A 69 14.92 -8.51 -18.23
N GLU A 70 13.80 -8.20 -18.86
CA GLU A 70 13.72 -7.16 -19.90
C GLU A 70 13.14 -5.82 -19.40
N GLY A 71 12.94 -5.67 -18.08
CA GLY A 71 12.40 -4.46 -17.45
C GLY A 71 11.13 -4.67 -16.65
N ILE A 72 10.31 -3.62 -16.52
CA ILE A 72 9.03 -3.67 -15.80
C ILE A 72 8.04 -4.53 -16.59
N THR A 73 7.43 -5.50 -15.91
CA THR A 73 6.45 -6.42 -16.51
C THR A 73 5.03 -6.24 -16.01
N SER A 74 4.85 -5.55 -14.90
CA SER A 74 3.54 -5.17 -14.39
C SER A 74 3.61 -3.97 -13.46
N ALA A 75 2.51 -3.23 -13.39
CA ALA A 75 2.25 -2.21 -12.39
C ALA A 75 0.89 -2.47 -11.73
N TYR A 76 0.86 -2.63 -10.41
CA TYR A 76 -0.37 -2.57 -9.60
C TYR A 76 -0.52 -1.15 -9.04
N TRP A 77 -1.74 -0.63 -9.02
CA TRP A 77 -2.07 0.71 -8.54
C TRP A 77 -3.26 0.61 -7.59
N GLU A 78 -3.12 1.25 -6.45
CA GLU A 78 -4.21 1.48 -5.52
C GLU A 78 -4.24 2.96 -5.14
N ILE A 79 -5.43 3.56 -5.10
CA ILE A 79 -5.64 4.90 -4.57
C ILE A 79 -6.88 4.92 -3.71
N SER A 80 -6.75 5.46 -2.51
CA SER A 80 -7.84 5.68 -1.58
C SER A 80 -7.93 7.12 -1.12
N ARG A 81 -9.16 7.55 -0.87
CA ARG A 81 -9.51 8.85 -0.32
C ARG A 81 -10.40 8.66 0.88
N GLU A 82 -9.95 9.23 1.99
CA GLU A 82 -10.74 9.31 3.21
C GLU A 82 -11.27 10.73 3.40
N PHE A 83 -12.56 10.84 3.73
CA PHE A 83 -13.20 12.09 4.16
C PHE A 83 -13.57 11.99 5.64
N SER A 84 -12.96 12.84 6.46
CA SER A 84 -13.25 12.90 7.89
C SER A 84 -14.71 13.24 8.12
N LEU A 85 -15.39 12.48 8.99
CA LEU A 85 -16.77 12.76 9.41
C LEU A 85 -16.81 13.70 10.63
N GLY A 86 -15.84 14.60 10.73
CA GLY A 86 -15.74 15.63 11.76
C GLY A 86 -15.26 15.08 13.09
N LYS A 87 -16.11 15.15 14.12
CA LYS A 87 -15.74 14.80 15.51
C LYS A 87 -15.80 13.30 15.81
N LEU A 88 -16.36 12.50 14.91
CA LEU A 88 -16.37 11.05 15.06
C LEU A 88 -15.00 10.47 14.69
N PRO A 89 -14.55 9.38 15.32
CA PRO A 89 -13.33 8.67 14.92
C PRO A 89 -13.57 7.83 13.65
N LEU A 90 -14.32 8.39 12.69
CA LEU A 90 -14.74 7.74 11.47
C LEU A 90 -14.44 8.62 10.26
N ALA A 91 -14.06 7.98 9.15
CA ALA A 91 -13.94 8.61 7.85
C ALA A 91 -14.71 7.80 6.80
N LEU A 92 -15.31 8.49 5.81
CA LEU A 92 -15.81 7.85 4.60
C LEU A 92 -14.62 7.45 3.73
N HIS A 93 -14.54 6.17 3.36
CA HIS A 93 -13.49 5.60 2.52
C HIS A 93 -13.99 5.38 1.11
N ILE A 94 -13.21 5.78 0.11
CA ILE A 94 -13.44 5.49 -1.31
C ILE A 94 -12.11 5.07 -1.93
N GLU A 95 -12.09 3.95 -2.65
CA GLU A 95 -10.86 3.37 -3.19
C GLU A 95 -11.05 2.77 -4.58
N TYR A 96 -9.95 2.76 -5.33
CA TYR A 96 -9.83 2.13 -6.63
C TYR A 96 -8.55 1.29 -6.70
N ASP A 97 -8.73 0.04 -7.14
CA ASP A 97 -7.67 -0.92 -7.37
C ASP A 97 -7.62 -1.25 -8.85
N GLY A 98 -6.42 -1.28 -9.42
CA GLY A 98 -6.24 -1.67 -10.80
C GLY A 98 -4.77 -1.84 -11.16
N GLY A 99 -4.50 -1.84 -12.46
CA GLY A 99 -3.14 -2.01 -12.95
C GLY A 99 -3.09 -2.78 -14.26
N LEU A 100 -1.91 -3.27 -14.58
CA LEU A 100 -1.65 -4.01 -15.79
C LEU A 100 -0.41 -4.88 -15.68
N SER A 101 -0.38 -5.92 -16.52
CA SER A 101 0.83 -6.59 -16.97
C SER A 101 1.13 -6.20 -18.43
N ASN A 102 2.25 -6.68 -18.96
CA ASN A 102 2.58 -6.54 -20.38
C ASN A 102 1.61 -7.29 -21.31
N GLN A 103 0.70 -8.10 -20.77
CA GLN A 103 -0.24 -8.93 -21.54
C GLN A 103 -1.69 -8.46 -21.41
N PHE A 104 -2.10 -7.94 -20.25
CA PHE A 104 -3.49 -7.55 -20.00
C PHE A 104 -3.60 -6.50 -18.88
N SER A 105 -4.70 -5.76 -18.88
CA SER A 105 -5.08 -4.93 -17.74
C SER A 105 -5.70 -5.78 -16.63
N TYR A 106 -5.37 -5.48 -15.38
CA TYR A 106 -6.04 -6.07 -14.23
C TYR A 106 -7.49 -5.61 -14.20
N LYS A 107 -8.37 -6.44 -13.65
CA LYS A 107 -9.79 -6.06 -13.50
C LYS A 107 -9.90 -5.00 -12.42
N ASN A 108 -10.58 -3.91 -12.75
CA ASN A 108 -10.79 -2.80 -11.82
C ASN A 108 -11.67 -3.25 -10.64
N ALA A 109 -11.29 -2.82 -9.44
CA ALA A 109 -12.16 -2.86 -8.27
C ALA A 109 -12.42 -1.45 -7.75
N TYR A 110 -13.63 -1.22 -7.27
CA TYR A 110 -14.03 0.03 -6.62
C TYR A 110 -14.58 -0.30 -5.25
N LEU A 111 -14.09 0.39 -4.23
CA LEU A 111 -14.44 0.13 -2.84
C LEU A 111 -15.01 1.38 -2.20
N ALA A 112 -15.98 1.17 -1.32
CA ALA A 112 -16.53 2.23 -0.48
C ALA A 112 -16.88 1.67 0.89
N GLY A 113 -16.55 2.42 1.94
CA GLY A 113 -16.73 1.96 3.31
C GLY A 113 -16.54 3.06 4.35
N LEU A 114 -16.33 2.63 5.59
CA LEU A 114 -16.06 3.53 6.72
C LEU A 114 -14.78 3.09 7.39
N THR A 115 -13.82 3.99 7.51
CA THR A 115 -12.60 3.75 8.29
C THR A 115 -12.82 4.20 9.73
N TYR A 116 -12.57 3.31 10.70
CA TYR A 116 -12.29 3.70 12.07
C TYR A 116 -10.78 3.89 12.24
N ALA A 117 -10.36 5.02 12.81
CA ALA A 117 -8.96 5.34 13.02
C ALA A 117 -8.68 5.65 14.49
N TRP A 118 -7.67 4.98 15.04
CA TRP A 118 -7.12 5.28 16.35
C TRP A 118 -5.64 5.63 16.22
N ASN A 119 -5.23 6.71 16.87
CA ASN A 119 -3.83 7.13 16.95
C ASN A 119 -3.48 7.42 18.40
N GLN A 120 -2.28 7.00 18.81
CA GLN A 120 -1.67 7.46 20.05
C GLN A 120 -1.43 8.97 19.97
N ALA A 121 -1.54 9.68 21.10
CA ALA A 121 -1.46 11.14 21.14
C ALA A 121 -0.15 11.72 20.60
N ASP A 122 0.95 10.97 20.68
CA ASP A 122 2.28 11.32 20.18
C ASP A 122 2.58 10.77 18.77
N TYR A 123 1.57 10.15 18.14
CA TYR A 123 1.66 9.49 16.84
C TYR A 123 2.81 8.49 16.74
N GLN A 124 3.16 7.80 17.83
CA GLN A 124 4.11 6.67 17.78
C GLN A 124 3.42 5.35 17.42
N ALA A 125 2.12 5.24 17.63
CA ALA A 125 1.34 4.09 17.23
C ALA A 125 -0.01 4.51 16.67
N GLY A 126 -0.53 3.75 15.71
CA GLY A 126 -1.87 3.94 15.17
C GLY A 126 -2.36 2.69 14.47
N PHE A 127 -3.67 2.62 14.33
CA PHE A 127 -4.37 1.50 13.72
C PHE A 127 -5.64 2.00 13.04
N THR A 128 -5.93 1.45 11.87
CA THR A 128 -7.21 1.63 11.19
C THR A 128 -7.91 0.30 10.94
N PHE A 129 -9.24 0.35 10.90
CA PHE A 129 -10.09 -0.76 10.49
C PHE A 129 -11.18 -0.25 9.56
N THR A 130 -11.25 -0.83 8.36
CA THR A 130 -12.06 -0.32 7.24
C THR A 130 -12.88 -1.43 6.61
N PRO A 131 -14.12 -1.67 7.08
CA PRO A 131 -15.09 -2.50 6.36
C PRO A 131 -15.62 -1.79 5.12
N MET A 132 -15.62 -2.51 3.99
CA MET A 132 -15.96 -1.96 2.67
C MET A 132 -16.86 -2.89 1.87
N TYR A 133 -17.75 -2.28 1.09
CA TYR A 133 -18.33 -2.91 -0.08
C TYR A 133 -17.33 -2.84 -1.24
N LYS A 134 -17.10 -3.98 -1.91
CA LYS A 134 -16.17 -4.09 -3.06
C LYS A 134 -16.95 -4.43 -4.32
N TYR A 135 -16.84 -3.58 -5.33
CA TYR A 135 -17.42 -3.78 -6.65
C TYR A 135 -16.34 -4.19 -7.65
N LEU A 136 -16.41 -5.44 -8.09
CA LEU A 136 -15.52 -6.05 -9.07
C LEU A 136 -16.04 -5.76 -10.48
N ALA A 137 -15.49 -4.75 -11.14
CA ALA A 137 -16.03 -4.27 -12.40
C ALA A 137 -15.92 -5.31 -13.52
N ARG A 138 -16.98 -5.41 -14.33
CA ARG A 138 -17.08 -6.30 -15.50
C ARG A 138 -16.91 -7.80 -15.17
N GLN A 139 -17.25 -8.19 -13.94
CA GLN A 139 -17.40 -9.60 -13.57
C GLN A 139 -18.88 -10.00 -13.52
N ASP A 140 -19.21 -11.25 -13.87
CA ASP A 140 -20.59 -11.77 -13.84
C ASP A 140 -21.22 -11.69 -12.45
N ARG A 141 -20.38 -11.78 -11.40
CA ARG A 141 -20.78 -11.69 -10.00
C ARG A 141 -20.02 -10.57 -9.29
N PRO A 142 -20.37 -9.30 -9.55
CA PRO A 142 -19.50 -8.16 -9.26
C PRO A 142 -19.53 -7.69 -7.80
N HIS A 143 -20.52 -8.14 -7.01
CA HIS A 143 -20.68 -7.70 -5.63
C HIS A 143 -19.85 -8.55 -4.66
N SER A 144 -19.09 -7.87 -3.80
CA SER A 144 -18.29 -8.48 -2.75
C SER A 144 -18.08 -7.54 -1.56
N PHE A 145 -17.21 -7.94 -0.63
CA PHE A 145 -16.79 -7.18 0.54
C PHE A 145 -15.27 -7.23 0.69
N GLN A 146 -14.71 -6.26 1.41
CA GLN A 146 -13.33 -6.28 1.90
C GLN A 146 -13.28 -5.71 3.31
N LEU A 147 -12.42 -6.29 4.16
CA LEU A 147 -12.03 -5.75 5.44
C LEU A 147 -10.54 -5.45 5.36
N THR A 148 -10.18 -4.18 5.55
CA THR A 148 -8.79 -3.73 5.56
C THR A 148 -8.42 -3.25 6.95
N SER A 149 -7.23 -3.59 7.42
CA SER A 149 -6.63 -2.98 8.61
C SER A 149 -5.24 -2.47 8.28
N THR A 150 -4.89 -1.28 8.76
CA THR A 150 -3.51 -0.77 8.66
C THR A 150 -2.98 -0.44 10.04
N TRP A 151 -1.66 -0.48 10.21
CA TRP A 151 -1.01 -0.08 11.44
C TRP A 151 0.32 0.57 11.19
N TYR A 152 0.74 1.35 12.18
CA TYR A 152 2.12 1.77 12.32
C TYR A 152 2.51 1.78 13.80
N LEU A 153 3.78 1.48 14.06
CA LEU A 153 4.41 1.48 15.36
C LEU A 153 5.86 1.91 15.22
N HIS A 154 6.17 3.09 15.73
CA HIS A 154 7.52 3.63 15.81
C HIS A 154 8.10 3.31 17.20
N MET A 155 9.27 2.68 17.21
CA MET A 155 9.93 2.20 18.42
C MET A 155 11.31 2.81 18.57
N ALA A 156 11.86 2.78 19.79
CA ALA A 156 13.22 3.23 20.10
C ALA A 156 13.51 4.67 19.60
N GLY A 157 12.56 5.59 19.82
CA GLY A 157 12.68 6.99 19.36
C GLY A 157 12.59 7.14 17.84
N GLY A 158 11.89 6.22 17.17
CA GLY A 158 11.74 6.18 15.72
C GLY A 158 12.90 5.52 14.98
N LYS A 159 13.89 4.91 15.68
CA LYS A 159 14.95 4.11 15.03
C LYS A 159 14.40 2.89 14.30
N LEU A 160 13.31 2.33 14.82
CA LEU A 160 12.60 1.21 14.23
C LEU A 160 11.17 1.63 13.90
N SER A 161 10.65 1.19 12.75
CA SER A 161 9.24 1.37 12.39
C SER A 161 8.68 0.04 11.92
N PHE A 162 7.60 -0.39 12.56
CA PHE A 162 6.81 -1.55 12.17
C PHE A 162 5.47 -1.07 11.64
N LEU A 163 5.18 -1.32 10.38
CA LEU A 163 3.99 -0.83 9.69
C LEU A 163 3.50 -1.85 8.70
N GLY A 164 2.27 -1.74 8.23
CA GLY A 164 1.75 -2.66 7.23
C GLY A 164 0.23 -2.67 7.21
N PHE A 165 -0.29 -3.60 6.44
CA PHE A 165 -1.73 -3.79 6.29
C PHE A 165 -2.11 -5.28 6.30
N ALA A 166 -3.40 -5.54 6.48
CA ALA A 166 -4.00 -6.84 6.31
C ALA A 166 -5.38 -6.70 5.67
N ASP A 167 -5.59 -7.41 4.55
CA ASP A 167 -6.84 -7.44 3.82
C ASP A 167 -7.46 -8.83 3.84
N LEU A 168 -8.78 -8.85 4.01
CA LEU A 168 -9.62 -10.03 3.86
C LEU A 168 -10.79 -9.68 2.96
N TRP A 169 -10.92 -10.33 1.80
CA TRP A 169 -12.02 -10.05 0.87
C TRP A 169 -12.63 -11.32 0.29
N GLY A 170 -13.88 -11.17 -0.16
CA GLY A 170 -14.55 -12.18 -0.95
C GLY A 170 -14.18 -12.07 -2.43
N ASP A 171 -13.94 -13.19 -3.10
CA ASP A 171 -13.74 -13.23 -4.55
C ASP A 171 -14.35 -14.50 -5.17
N ARG A 172 -14.00 -14.80 -6.41
CA ARG A 172 -14.34 -16.03 -7.13
C ARG A 172 -13.07 -16.82 -7.40
N HIS A 173 -13.11 -18.10 -7.06
CA HIS A 173 -12.02 -19.00 -7.36
C HIS A 173 -11.79 -19.04 -8.87
N LEU A 174 -10.55 -18.78 -9.32
CA LEU A 174 -10.22 -18.60 -10.75
C LEU A 174 -10.57 -19.80 -11.63
N VAL A 175 -10.44 -21.04 -11.10
CA VAL A 175 -10.79 -22.28 -11.82
C VAL A 175 -12.27 -22.68 -11.67
N THR A 176 -12.79 -22.76 -10.43
CA THR A 176 -14.12 -23.33 -10.16
C THR A 176 -15.27 -22.32 -10.21
N GLY A 177 -14.97 -21.01 -10.18
CA GLY A 177 -15.98 -19.94 -10.11
C GLY A 177 -16.75 -19.85 -8.79
N LYS A 178 -16.46 -20.74 -7.82
CA LYS A 178 -17.09 -20.74 -6.49
C LYS A 178 -16.63 -19.53 -5.67
N ASN A 179 -17.41 -19.21 -4.63
CA ASN A 179 -17.00 -18.18 -3.66
C ASN A 179 -15.66 -18.57 -3.05
N ASN A 180 -14.76 -17.60 -3.01
CA ASN A 180 -13.44 -17.73 -2.40
C ASN A 180 -13.27 -16.61 -1.36
N ILE A 181 -12.46 -16.87 -0.34
CA ILE A 181 -12.01 -15.86 0.60
C ILE A 181 -10.50 -15.74 0.41
N ILE A 182 -10.06 -14.51 0.18
CA ILE A 182 -8.65 -14.20 -0.02
C ILE A 182 -8.17 -13.38 1.16
N PHE A 183 -6.97 -13.69 1.63
CA PHE A 183 -6.28 -12.95 2.67
C PHE A 183 -4.88 -12.58 2.20
N ILE A 184 -4.46 -11.35 2.51
CA ILE A 184 -3.07 -10.92 2.36
C ILE A 184 -2.70 -9.98 3.51
N THR A 185 -1.44 -10.03 3.92
CA THR A 185 -0.86 -9.04 4.81
C THR A 185 0.60 -8.83 4.47
N GLU A 186 1.06 -7.59 4.59
CA GLU A 186 2.44 -7.18 4.31
C GLU A 186 3.01 -6.37 5.47
N PRO A 187 3.28 -6.99 6.64
CA PRO A 187 4.05 -6.34 7.69
C PRO A 187 5.45 -5.99 7.20
N GLN A 188 5.83 -4.74 7.37
CA GLN A 188 7.13 -4.17 7.10
C GLN A 188 7.85 -3.77 8.40
N LEU A 189 9.15 -4.03 8.46
CA LEU A 189 10.03 -3.57 9.53
C LEU A 189 11.19 -2.75 8.94
N TRP A 190 11.34 -1.52 9.42
CA TRP A 190 12.33 -0.56 8.93
C TRP A 190 13.29 -0.11 10.02
N VAL A 191 14.57 -0.02 9.67
CA VAL A 191 15.63 0.63 10.43
C VAL A 191 15.90 1.99 9.78
N ASN A 192 15.55 3.07 10.48
CA ASN A 192 15.64 4.44 9.97
C ASN A 192 17.04 5.03 10.28
N LEU A 193 17.90 5.10 9.27
CA LEU A 193 19.33 5.41 9.48
C LEU A 193 19.55 6.81 10.04
N ASN A 194 18.75 7.80 9.63
CA ASN A 194 18.84 9.17 10.14
C ASN A 194 18.54 9.34 11.65
N LYS A 195 18.09 8.29 12.34
CA LYS A 195 17.82 8.30 13.79
C LYS A 195 18.99 7.79 14.63
N PHE A 196 20.07 7.34 14.02
CA PHE A 196 21.28 6.89 14.72
C PHE A 196 22.31 8.02 14.83
N GLU A 197 23.01 8.07 15.97
CA GLU A 197 24.08 9.03 16.19
C GLU A 197 25.19 8.87 15.14
N GLY A 198 25.74 9.99 14.68
CA GLY A 198 26.77 10.01 13.64
C GLY A 198 26.24 9.95 12.20
N ILE A 199 24.94 9.70 11.98
CA ILE A 199 24.31 9.77 10.67
C ILE A 199 23.62 11.13 10.50
N ASN A 200 23.76 11.74 9.32
CA ASN A 200 23.13 13.03 9.03
C ASN A 200 21.60 12.91 9.16
N PRO A 201 20.92 13.78 9.95
CA PRO A 201 19.46 13.74 10.11
C PRO A 201 18.66 13.88 8.81
N LYS A 202 19.28 14.41 7.74
CA LYS A 202 18.67 14.53 6.40
C LYS A 202 18.88 13.30 5.51
N PHE A 203 19.63 12.30 5.97
CA PHE A 203 19.87 11.06 5.23
C PHE A 203 18.71 10.09 5.44
N ASN A 204 17.57 10.37 4.80
CA ASN A 204 16.30 9.67 4.98
C ASN A 204 16.23 8.26 4.35
N LEU A 205 17.36 7.56 4.31
CA LEU A 205 17.43 6.17 3.91
C LEU A 205 17.04 5.25 5.07
N SER A 206 16.22 4.26 4.78
CA SER A 206 15.88 3.17 5.68
C SER A 206 16.20 1.84 5.02
N ILE A 207 16.59 0.85 5.83
CA ILE A 207 16.82 -0.53 5.39
C ILE A 207 15.84 -1.41 6.16
N GLY A 208 15.23 -2.38 5.51
CA GLY A 208 14.16 -3.14 6.13
C GLY A 208 13.82 -4.44 5.42
N THR A 209 12.69 -4.99 5.81
CA THR A 209 12.11 -6.22 5.27
C THR A 209 10.59 -6.07 5.25
N GLU A 210 9.96 -6.78 4.35
CA GLU A 210 8.52 -6.97 4.26
C GLU A 210 8.24 -8.46 4.16
N TRP A 211 7.14 -8.91 4.74
CA TRP A 211 6.67 -10.28 4.59
C TRP A 211 5.29 -10.29 3.93
N GLU A 212 5.24 -10.56 2.63
CA GLU A 212 3.96 -10.82 1.96
C GLU A 212 3.47 -12.22 2.35
N ILE A 213 2.47 -12.26 3.23
CA ILE A 213 1.80 -13.50 3.64
C ILE A 213 0.43 -13.50 2.99
N SER A 214 0.17 -14.47 2.12
CA SER A 214 -1.08 -14.51 1.38
C SER A 214 -1.69 -15.90 1.32
N SER A 215 -3.01 -15.97 1.40
CA SER A 215 -3.82 -17.19 1.31
C SER A 215 -4.83 -17.06 0.18
N ASN A 216 -4.85 -18.03 -0.73
CA ASN A 216 -5.71 -18.05 -1.92
C ASN A 216 -5.53 -16.83 -2.86
N PHE A 217 -4.37 -16.17 -2.79
CA PHE A 217 -4.04 -14.99 -3.59
C PHE A 217 -2.93 -15.29 -4.59
N ALA A 218 -1.66 -15.26 -4.15
CA ALA A 218 -0.50 -15.48 -5.00
C ALA A 218 -0.42 -16.93 -5.51
N VAL A 219 -0.92 -17.88 -4.71
CA VAL A 219 -1.10 -19.29 -5.07
C VAL A 219 -2.50 -19.73 -4.64
N LEU A 220 -3.25 -20.31 -5.58
CA LEU A 220 -4.60 -20.82 -5.32
C LEU A 220 -4.56 -21.96 -4.28
N ASP A 221 -5.53 -21.95 -3.37
CA ASP A 221 -5.73 -22.97 -2.32
C ASP A 221 -4.52 -23.20 -1.39
N LYS A 222 -3.64 -22.20 -1.27
CA LYS A 222 -2.42 -22.28 -0.44
C LYS A 222 -2.13 -20.98 0.27
N THR A 223 -1.41 -21.11 1.39
CA THR A 223 -0.76 -20.00 2.09
C THR A 223 0.72 -19.98 1.77
N VAL A 224 1.25 -18.83 1.36
CA VAL A 224 2.67 -18.60 1.10
C VAL A 224 3.18 -17.41 1.90
N VAL A 225 4.49 -17.39 2.18
CA VAL A 225 5.19 -16.32 2.92
C VAL A 225 6.39 -15.88 2.11
N ASN A 226 6.31 -14.71 1.49
CA ASN A 226 7.33 -14.17 0.61
C ASN A 226 8.06 -13.00 1.29
N PRO A 227 9.18 -13.26 2.00
CA PRO A 227 9.98 -12.20 2.58
C PRO A 227 10.72 -11.43 1.49
N THR A 228 10.98 -10.15 1.77
CA THR A 228 11.84 -9.28 0.98
C THR A 228 12.96 -8.68 1.83
N LEU A 229 14.07 -8.31 1.19
CA LEU A 229 15.02 -7.36 1.74
C LEU A 229 14.84 -6.04 1.00
N ALA A 230 14.65 -4.94 1.73
CA ALA A 230 14.24 -3.69 1.13
C ALA A 230 15.06 -2.49 1.58
N ILE A 231 15.11 -1.48 0.71
CA ILE A 231 15.57 -0.13 1.04
C ILE A 231 14.46 0.87 0.71
N LYS A 232 14.36 1.92 1.52
CA LYS A 232 13.35 2.97 1.36
C LYS A 232 13.96 4.35 1.51
N TRP A 233 13.62 5.26 0.59
CA TRP A 233 13.94 6.67 0.70
C TRP A 233 12.67 7.49 0.96
N THR A 234 12.66 8.28 2.03
CA THR A 234 11.52 9.15 2.40
C THR A 234 11.84 10.62 2.11
N PHE A 235 10.92 11.35 1.48
CA PHE A 235 11.14 12.72 1.00
C PHE A 235 10.81 13.82 2.03
#